data_AF-H0EIZ2-F1
#
_entry.id   AF-H0EIZ2-F1
#
_cell.length_a   1.000
_cell.length_b   1.000
_cell.length_c   1.000
_cell.angle_alpha   90.00
_cell.angle_beta   90.00
_cell.angle_gamma   90.00
#
_symmetry.space_group_name_H-M   'P 1'
#
loop_
_entity.id
_entity.type
_entity.pdbx_description
1 polymer ?
#
loop_
_entity_poly.entity_id
_entity_poly.type
_entity_poly.pdbx_seq_one_letter_code
_entity_poly.pdbx_strand_id
1 'polypeptide(L)'
;MLKVAAHLALPPTATYAALNLWNFAPLDHNVSLSNIDNLRTLNTFTGTADESWFYLVSVAIESHGASLISTMLRAIEACSTSNTSLVLSSLTSFTCTVRELGVILKRMNEGCDPLVFYNKIRPFLAGSKNMAVAGLPNGVFYDEGDGKGEWRMFSGGSNAQSSLIQFFDVVLGVEHASKPGTTSKSGFLKEMRAYMPGPHATFLNSLPTPSPIREFCNASPIAELVEAYNLAVKELAAFRDIHIQIVTRYIIRPARMQQGERGGKGLNLAVASNGLEKGLCGTGGTELLPFLKGSRDETKDAALG
;
A
#
# COMPACT_ATOMS: atom_id res chain seq x y z
N MET A 1 -4.06 -11.34 22.29
CA MET A 1 -3.51 -10.51 21.18
C MET A 1 -2.06 -10.89 20.84
N LEU A 2 -1.09 -10.74 21.73
CA LEU A 2 0.34 -10.97 21.44
C LEU A 2 0.65 -12.35 20.84
N LYS A 3 0.08 -13.42 21.39
CA LYS A 3 0.22 -14.79 20.87
C LYS A 3 -0.29 -14.94 19.43
N VAL A 4 -1.42 -14.28 19.11
CA VAL A 4 -2.02 -14.31 17.76
C VAL A 4 -1.15 -13.54 16.77
N ALA A 5 -0.68 -12.36 17.16
CA ALA A 5 0.23 -11.54 16.36
C ALA A 5 1.53 -12.31 16.04
N ALA A 6 2.15 -12.94 17.04
CA ALA A 6 3.33 -13.78 16.87
C ALA A 6 3.07 -14.98 15.94
N HIS A 7 1.93 -15.67 16.09
CA HIS A 7 1.56 -16.80 15.24
C HIS A 7 1.41 -16.39 13.75
N LEU A 8 0.85 -15.21 13.50
CA LEU A 8 0.68 -14.67 12.16
C LEU A 8 1.95 -13.96 11.62
N ALA A 9 3.01 -13.90 12.43
CA ALA A 9 4.23 -13.13 12.21
C ALA A 9 3.95 -11.65 11.88
N LEU A 10 3.03 -11.04 12.64
CA LEU A 10 2.64 -9.64 12.52
C LEU A 10 2.90 -8.88 13.83
N PRO A 11 3.11 -7.56 13.77
CA PRO A 11 3.08 -6.72 14.97
C PRO A 11 1.66 -6.67 15.54
N PRO A 12 1.50 -6.54 16.87
CA PRO A 12 0.20 -6.46 17.54
C PRO A 12 -0.45 -5.07 17.38
N THR A 13 -0.65 -4.64 16.13
CA THR A 13 -1.33 -3.40 15.74
C THR A 13 -2.28 -3.68 14.58
N ALA A 14 -3.21 -2.76 14.29
CA ALA A 14 -4.08 -2.87 13.12
C ALA A 14 -3.28 -2.68 11.82
N THR A 15 -3.00 -3.80 11.13
CA THR A 15 -2.28 -3.80 9.84
C THR A 15 -3.26 -3.78 8.66
N TYR A 16 -2.75 -3.50 7.46
CA TYR A 16 -3.51 -3.59 6.21
C TYR A 16 -4.19 -4.96 6.02
N ALA A 17 -3.55 -6.05 6.44
CA ALA A 17 -4.13 -7.39 6.37
C ALA A 17 -5.38 -7.51 7.26
N ALA A 18 -5.30 -7.04 8.50
CA ALA A 18 -6.42 -7.08 9.44
C ALA A 18 -7.56 -6.13 9.05
N LEU A 19 -7.23 -4.95 8.51
CA LEU A 19 -8.22 -3.94 8.13
C LEU A 19 -8.93 -4.26 6.81
N ASN A 20 -8.27 -4.99 5.90
CA ASN A 20 -8.77 -5.24 4.55
C ASN A 20 -8.84 -6.74 4.22
N LEU A 21 -7.69 -7.42 4.12
CA LEU A 21 -7.60 -8.79 3.57
C LEU A 21 -8.42 -9.82 4.35
N TRP A 22 -8.64 -9.59 5.65
CA TRP A 22 -9.43 -10.46 6.52
C TRP A 22 -10.77 -9.84 6.95
N ASN A 23 -11.11 -8.65 6.45
CA ASN A 23 -12.24 -7.84 6.93
C ASN A 23 -13.32 -7.65 5.87
N PHE A 24 -13.66 -8.70 5.14
CA PHE A 24 -14.75 -8.64 4.17
C PHE A 24 -15.52 -9.96 4.08
N ALA A 25 -16.73 -9.88 3.57
CA ALA A 25 -17.51 -11.02 3.09
C ALA A 25 -18.23 -10.65 1.79
N PRO A 26 -18.44 -11.61 0.88
CA PRO A 26 -19.33 -11.41 -0.25
C PRO A 26 -20.78 -11.29 0.22
N LEU A 27 -21.60 -10.56 -0.55
CA LEU A 27 -23.03 -10.44 -0.30
C LEU A 27 -23.82 -11.68 -0.74
N ASP A 28 -23.30 -12.44 -1.71
CA ASP A 28 -23.93 -13.65 -2.24
C ASP A 28 -22.84 -14.68 -2.67
N HIS A 29 -23.25 -15.91 -2.92
CA HIS A 29 -22.42 -16.95 -3.49
C HIS A 29 -22.08 -16.63 -4.96
N ASN A 30 -20.86 -16.98 -5.39
CA ASN A 30 -20.38 -16.84 -6.76
C ASN A 30 -20.32 -15.41 -7.33
N VAL A 31 -20.27 -14.39 -6.48
CA VAL A 31 -20.04 -13.00 -6.91
C VAL A 31 -18.55 -12.70 -7.07
N SER A 32 -18.23 -11.80 -8.02
CA SER A 32 -16.85 -11.30 -8.17
C SER A 32 -16.48 -10.41 -6.99
N LEU A 33 -15.36 -10.74 -6.34
CA LEU A 33 -14.78 -9.95 -5.25
C LEU A 33 -14.05 -8.69 -5.75
N SER A 34 -13.87 -8.55 -7.07
CA SER A 34 -13.31 -7.34 -7.67
C SER A 34 -14.34 -6.22 -7.84
N ASN A 35 -15.63 -6.51 -7.62
CA ASN A 35 -16.67 -5.49 -7.59
C ASN A 35 -17.03 -5.13 -6.15
N ILE A 36 -16.81 -3.87 -5.79
CA ILE A 36 -17.06 -3.32 -4.45
C ILE A 36 -18.51 -3.54 -4.02
N ASP A 37 -19.47 -3.41 -4.96
CA ASP A 37 -20.91 -3.52 -4.68
C ASP A 37 -21.35 -4.94 -4.28
N ASN A 38 -20.49 -5.94 -4.49
CA ASN A 38 -20.73 -7.33 -4.11
C ASN A 38 -20.20 -7.65 -2.71
N LEU A 39 -19.64 -6.68 -1.99
CA LEU A 39 -18.92 -6.90 -0.74
C LEU A 39 -19.53 -6.15 0.43
N ARG A 40 -19.28 -6.66 1.63
CA ARG A 40 -19.49 -5.94 2.90
C ARG A 40 -18.29 -6.12 3.81
N THR A 41 -18.06 -5.16 4.69
CA THR A 41 -17.07 -5.28 5.77
C THR A 41 -17.60 -6.16 6.90
N LEU A 42 -16.68 -6.77 7.67
CA LEU A 42 -17.05 -7.53 8.87
C LEU A 42 -17.05 -6.64 10.11
N ASN A 43 -16.07 -5.74 10.20
CA ASN A 43 -15.87 -4.83 11.33
C ASN A 43 -15.52 -3.42 10.85
N THR A 44 -15.98 -2.43 11.60
CA THR A 44 -15.73 -0.99 11.40
C THR A 44 -15.61 -0.31 12.75
N PHE A 45 -14.75 0.70 12.89
CA PHE A 45 -14.62 1.49 14.11
C PHE A 45 -15.72 2.55 14.25
N THR A 46 -16.11 3.16 13.13
CA THR A 46 -17.03 4.31 13.08
C THR A 46 -18.45 3.91 12.71
N GLY A 47 -18.63 2.74 12.09
CA GLY A 47 -19.92 2.28 11.59
C GLY A 47 -20.42 3.04 10.35
N THR A 48 -19.60 3.91 9.74
CA THR A 48 -20.03 4.66 8.55
C THR A 48 -19.90 3.83 7.28
N ALA A 49 -20.73 4.15 6.30
CA ALA A 49 -20.60 3.60 4.95
C ALA A 49 -19.25 3.98 4.31
N ASP A 50 -18.73 5.18 4.61
CA ASP A 50 -17.44 5.67 4.11
C ASP A 50 -16.26 4.80 4.54
N GLU A 51 -16.29 4.29 5.78
CA GLU A 51 -15.25 3.41 6.31
C GLU A 51 -15.29 2.06 5.62
N SER A 52 -16.51 1.53 5.43
CA SER A 52 -16.71 0.29 4.70
C SER A 52 -16.23 0.42 3.26
N TRP A 53 -16.61 1.49 2.58
CA TRP A 53 -16.17 1.77 1.21
C TRP A 53 -14.65 1.89 1.10
N PHE A 54 -14.02 2.59 2.05
CA PHE A 54 -12.56 2.75 2.10
C PHE A 54 -11.83 1.39 2.15
N TYR A 55 -12.27 0.47 3.01
CA TYR A 55 -11.67 -0.87 3.09
C TYR A 55 -11.99 -1.73 1.85
N LEU A 56 -13.22 -1.68 1.35
CA LEU A 56 -13.67 -2.53 0.24
C LEU A 56 -13.05 -2.13 -1.10
N VAL A 57 -12.71 -0.86 -1.33
CA VAL A 57 -11.91 -0.44 -2.50
C VAL A 57 -10.56 -1.17 -2.50
N SER A 58 -9.89 -1.26 -1.35
CA SER A 58 -8.63 -2.00 -1.22
C SER A 58 -8.82 -3.50 -1.47
N VAL A 59 -9.87 -4.11 -0.92
CA VAL A 59 -10.19 -5.53 -1.18
C VAL A 59 -10.42 -5.80 -2.67
N ALA A 60 -11.19 -4.96 -3.35
CA ALA A 60 -11.45 -5.10 -4.78
C ALA A 60 -10.17 -5.00 -5.62
N ILE A 61 -9.26 -4.09 -5.27
CA ILE A 61 -7.94 -3.97 -5.92
C ILE A 61 -7.12 -5.25 -5.73
N GLU A 62 -7.04 -5.78 -4.50
CA GLU A 62 -6.29 -6.99 -4.19
C GLU A 62 -6.87 -8.20 -4.93
N SER A 63 -8.19 -8.37 -4.93
CA SER A 63 -8.88 -9.42 -5.67
C SER A 63 -8.62 -9.36 -7.17
N HIS A 64 -8.75 -8.18 -7.78
CA HIS A 64 -8.58 -8.01 -9.22
C HIS A 64 -7.14 -8.26 -9.66
N GLY A 65 -6.17 -7.76 -8.88
CA GLY A 65 -4.76 -7.92 -9.18
C GLY A 65 -4.17 -9.29 -8.81
N ALA A 66 -4.87 -10.13 -8.03
CA ALA A 66 -4.35 -11.42 -7.57
C ALA A 66 -3.90 -12.34 -8.71
N SER A 67 -4.60 -12.31 -9.85
CA SER A 67 -4.26 -13.10 -11.04
C SER A 67 -2.87 -12.75 -11.63
N LEU A 68 -2.38 -11.53 -11.39
CA LEU A 68 -1.05 -11.12 -11.83
C LEU A 68 0.06 -11.83 -11.07
N ILE A 69 -0.19 -12.34 -9.87
CA ILE A 69 0.83 -13.08 -9.11
C ILE A 69 1.26 -14.31 -9.92
N SER A 70 0.31 -15.17 -10.30
CA SER A 70 0.60 -16.37 -11.10
C SER A 70 1.07 -16.03 -12.52
N THR A 71 0.55 -14.96 -13.13
CA THR A 71 0.95 -14.54 -14.48
C THR A 71 2.41 -14.08 -14.51
N MET A 72 2.82 -13.24 -13.56
CA MET A 72 4.19 -12.73 -13.55
C MET A 72 5.21 -13.76 -13.04
N LEU A 73 4.81 -14.69 -12.16
CA LEU A 73 5.67 -15.84 -11.81
C LEU A 73 5.96 -16.74 -13.04
N ARG A 74 4.94 -17.01 -13.87
CA ARG A 74 5.14 -17.72 -15.14
C ARG A 74 6.01 -16.93 -16.11
N ALA A 75 5.91 -15.61 -16.13
CA ALA A 75 6.78 -14.76 -16.93
C ALA A 75 8.25 -14.83 -16.47
N ILE A 76 8.50 -14.86 -15.15
CA ILE A 76 9.85 -15.06 -14.59
C ILE A 76 10.43 -16.40 -15.05
N GLU A 77 9.65 -17.48 -15.00
CA GLU A 77 10.09 -18.79 -15.50
C GLU A 77 10.33 -18.77 -17.03
N ALA A 78 9.45 -18.10 -17.77
CA ALA A 78 9.56 -17.93 -19.22
C ALA A 78 10.85 -17.22 -19.66
N CYS A 79 11.39 -16.31 -18.84
CA CYS A 79 12.69 -15.68 -19.08
C CYS A 79 13.83 -16.71 -19.15
N SER A 80 13.81 -17.73 -18.27
CA SER A 80 14.85 -18.79 -18.24
C SER A 80 14.82 -19.73 -19.45
N THR A 81 13.65 -19.86 -20.08
CA THR A 81 13.43 -20.71 -21.26
C THR A 81 13.35 -19.90 -22.55
N SER A 82 13.64 -18.59 -22.48
CA SER A 82 13.55 -17.65 -23.60
C SER A 82 12.20 -17.66 -24.32
N ASN A 83 11.10 -17.92 -23.59
CA ASN A 83 9.75 -17.90 -24.16
C ASN A 83 9.21 -16.47 -24.25
N THR A 84 9.65 -15.76 -25.29
CA THR A 84 9.28 -14.35 -25.54
C THR A 84 7.77 -14.14 -25.59
N SER A 85 7.02 -15.04 -26.23
CA SER A 85 5.56 -14.91 -26.38
C SER A 85 4.84 -14.90 -25.03
N LEU A 86 5.28 -15.74 -24.10
CA LEU A 86 4.71 -15.78 -22.75
C LEU A 86 5.10 -14.55 -21.93
N VAL A 87 6.34 -14.07 -22.02
CA VAL A 87 6.74 -12.82 -21.34
C VAL A 87 5.93 -11.63 -21.87
N LEU A 88 5.82 -11.50 -23.19
CA LEU A 88 5.06 -10.44 -23.86
C LEU A 88 3.60 -10.44 -23.43
N SER A 89 2.90 -11.57 -23.57
CA SER A 89 1.49 -11.69 -23.18
C SER A 89 1.25 -11.44 -21.68
N SER A 90 2.22 -11.79 -20.83
CA SER A 90 2.17 -11.51 -19.39
C SER A 90 2.31 -10.01 -19.10
N LEU A 91 3.22 -9.30 -19.78
CA LEU A 91 3.38 -7.84 -19.67
C LEU A 91 2.15 -7.09 -20.19
N THR A 92 1.52 -7.57 -21.26
CA THR A 92 0.24 -7.04 -21.74
C THR A 92 -0.86 -7.24 -20.71
N SER A 93 -0.97 -8.44 -20.12
CA SER A 93 -1.96 -8.73 -19.07
C SER A 93 -1.76 -7.86 -17.83
N PHE A 94 -0.49 -7.67 -17.42
CA PHE A 94 -0.12 -6.75 -16.35
C PHE A 94 -0.57 -5.32 -16.65
N THR A 95 -0.26 -4.82 -17.84
CA THR A 95 -0.64 -3.48 -18.30
C THR A 95 -2.15 -3.24 -18.21
N CYS A 96 -2.95 -4.15 -18.79
CA CYS A 96 -4.40 -4.04 -18.77
C CYS A 96 -4.94 -4.07 -17.33
N THR A 97 -4.47 -5.03 -16.53
CA THR A 97 -4.95 -5.20 -15.16
C THR A 97 -4.62 -3.99 -14.30
N VAL A 98 -3.38 -3.45 -14.34
CA VAL A 98 -3.00 -2.27 -13.55
C VAL A 98 -3.81 -1.04 -13.95
N ARG A 99 -4.14 -0.88 -15.24
CA ARG A 99 -5.04 0.18 -15.70
C ARG A 99 -6.43 0.05 -15.08
N GLU A 100 -6.96 -1.17 -15.02
CA GLU A 100 -8.26 -1.49 -14.39
C GLU A 100 -8.21 -1.27 -12.87
N LEU A 101 -7.11 -1.61 -12.19
CA LEU A 101 -6.90 -1.27 -10.77
C LEU A 101 -7.00 0.25 -10.55
N GLY A 102 -6.48 1.05 -11.49
CA GLY A 102 -6.63 2.51 -11.48
C GLY A 102 -8.08 2.97 -11.58
N VAL A 103 -8.94 2.26 -12.33
CA VAL A 103 -10.38 2.52 -12.39
C VAL A 103 -11.02 2.20 -11.03
N ILE A 104 -10.70 1.04 -10.44
CA ILE A 104 -11.22 0.65 -9.12
C ILE A 104 -10.80 1.67 -8.05
N LEU A 105 -9.54 2.11 -8.03
CA LEU A 105 -9.05 3.10 -7.06
C LEU A 105 -9.80 4.44 -7.15
N LYS A 106 -10.20 4.87 -8.36
CA LYS A 106 -10.97 6.11 -8.54
C LYS A 106 -12.37 6.03 -7.94
N ARG A 107 -12.94 4.82 -7.81
CA ARG A 107 -14.23 4.58 -7.13
C ARG A 107 -14.21 4.96 -5.66
N MET A 108 -13.04 5.17 -5.05
CA MET A 108 -12.95 5.77 -3.70
C MET A 108 -13.83 7.03 -3.57
N ASN A 109 -13.90 7.84 -4.63
CA ASN A 109 -14.70 9.07 -4.66
C ASN A 109 -16.22 8.87 -4.73
N GLU A 110 -16.70 7.65 -4.94
CA GLU A 110 -18.13 7.34 -5.04
C GLU A 110 -18.77 7.16 -3.67
N GLY A 111 -18.07 6.53 -2.74
CA GLY A 111 -18.63 6.11 -1.45
C GLY A 111 -17.82 6.49 -0.22
N CYS A 112 -16.79 7.34 -0.36
CA CYS A 112 -16.01 7.84 0.77
C CYS A 112 -15.88 9.37 0.72
N ASP A 113 -16.48 10.08 1.68
CA ASP A 113 -16.32 11.53 1.81
C ASP A 113 -14.93 11.90 2.38
N PRO A 114 -14.20 12.84 1.75
CA PRO A 114 -12.87 13.24 2.21
C PRO A 114 -12.81 13.76 3.65
N LEU A 115 -13.83 14.48 4.12
CA LEU A 115 -13.85 15.01 5.49
C LEU A 115 -14.24 13.93 6.50
N VAL A 116 -15.12 12.99 6.13
CA VAL A 116 -15.41 11.80 6.95
C VAL A 116 -14.15 10.95 7.09
N PHE A 117 -13.47 10.65 5.98
CA PHE A 117 -12.19 9.93 6.02
C PHE A 117 -11.18 10.61 6.93
N TYR A 118 -10.92 11.90 6.70
CA TYR A 118 -9.87 12.60 7.41
C TYR A 118 -10.13 12.74 8.91
N ASN A 119 -11.37 13.01 9.31
CA ASN A 119 -11.73 13.32 10.70
C ASN A 119 -12.18 12.12 11.52
N LYS A 120 -12.87 11.17 10.90
CA LYS A 120 -13.51 10.05 11.60
C LYS A 120 -12.75 8.74 11.40
N ILE A 121 -12.26 8.47 10.19
CA ILE A 121 -11.66 7.17 9.86
C ILE A 121 -10.16 7.16 10.13
N ARG A 122 -9.41 8.09 9.54
CA ARG A 122 -7.93 8.19 9.62
C ARG A 122 -7.37 8.11 11.05
N PRO A 123 -8.01 8.68 12.10
CA PRO A 123 -7.56 8.50 13.48
C PRO A 123 -7.42 7.04 13.93
N PHE A 124 -8.34 6.16 13.53
CA PHE A 124 -8.30 4.73 13.89
C PHE A 124 -7.28 3.93 13.07
N LEU A 125 -6.79 4.50 11.97
CA LEU A 125 -5.73 3.90 11.15
C LEU A 125 -4.33 4.25 11.64
N ALA A 126 -4.21 5.21 12.57
CA ALA A 126 -2.93 5.67 13.10
C ALA A 126 -2.34 4.64 14.06
N GLY A 127 -1.02 4.43 13.96
CA GLY A 127 -0.27 3.62 14.92
C GLY A 127 0.21 4.44 16.11
N SER A 128 1.10 3.86 16.92
CA SER A 128 1.70 4.49 18.08
C SER A 128 3.12 5.02 17.85
N LYS A 129 3.75 4.70 16.71
CA LYS A 129 5.08 5.18 16.33
C LYS A 129 5.05 6.67 15.97
N ASN A 130 6.01 7.42 16.51
CA ASN A 130 6.15 8.88 16.32
C ASN A 130 4.94 9.71 16.81
N MET A 131 4.21 9.24 17.83
CA MET A 131 3.00 9.89 18.37
C MET A 131 3.21 10.58 19.72
N ALA A 132 4.43 11.04 20.02
CA ALA A 132 4.76 11.71 21.29
C ALA A 132 3.89 12.97 21.52
N VAL A 133 3.70 13.79 20.48
CA VAL A 133 2.83 14.98 20.50
C VAL A 133 1.34 14.65 20.71
N ALA A 134 0.97 13.38 20.55
CA ALA A 134 -0.36 12.85 20.77
C ALA A 134 -0.52 12.17 22.15
N GLY A 135 0.49 12.28 23.02
CA GLY A 135 0.50 11.67 24.35
C GLY A 135 1.02 10.23 24.38
N LEU A 136 1.63 9.73 23.30
CA LEU A 136 2.23 8.38 23.23
C LEU A 136 3.76 8.45 23.02
N PRO A 137 4.54 9.03 23.96
CA PRO A 137 5.97 9.23 23.80
C PRO A 137 6.76 7.91 23.68
N ASN A 138 6.27 6.84 24.32
CA ASN A 138 6.85 5.50 24.28
C ASN A 138 5.97 4.50 23.50
N GLY A 139 4.94 4.99 22.80
CA GLY A 139 3.92 4.15 22.18
C GLY A 139 2.91 3.59 23.19
N VAL A 140 2.60 2.29 23.08
CA VAL A 140 1.59 1.59 23.90
C VAL A 140 2.28 0.50 24.72
N PHE A 141 1.89 0.35 25.98
CA PHE A 141 2.37 -0.74 26.84
C PHE A 141 1.65 -2.04 26.48
N TYR A 142 2.39 -3.07 26.11
CA TYR A 142 1.87 -4.40 25.83
C TYR A 142 2.14 -5.31 27.03
N ASP A 143 1.08 -5.60 27.77
CA ASP A 143 1.09 -6.48 28.94
C ASP A 143 1.25 -7.95 28.53
N GLU A 144 2.20 -8.64 29.15
CA GLU A 144 2.49 -10.07 28.96
C GLU A 144 2.01 -10.93 30.14
N GLY A 145 1.42 -10.31 31.17
CA GLY A 145 1.01 -10.95 32.41
C GLY A 145 2.14 -11.00 33.45
N ASP A 146 1.78 -11.34 34.69
CA ASP A 146 2.74 -11.52 35.80
C ASP A 146 3.66 -10.31 36.05
N GLY A 147 3.15 -9.10 35.81
CA GLY A 147 3.90 -7.85 35.94
C GLY A 147 4.96 -7.63 34.86
N LYS A 148 4.95 -8.43 33.78
CA LYS A 148 5.85 -8.30 32.62
C LYS A 148 5.16 -7.60 31.47
N GLY A 149 5.93 -6.84 30.71
CA GLY A 149 5.47 -6.16 29.50
C GLY A 149 6.45 -5.07 29.10
N GLU A 150 6.21 -4.47 27.94
CA GLU A 150 7.06 -3.39 27.45
C GLU A 150 6.29 -2.37 26.62
N TRP A 151 6.80 -1.14 26.62
CA TRP A 151 6.32 -0.07 25.77
C TRP A 151 6.81 -0.30 24.34
N ARG A 152 5.89 -0.40 23.38
CA ARG A 152 6.21 -0.61 21.96
C ARG A 152 5.55 0.43 21.07
N MET A 153 6.29 0.82 20.04
CA MET A 153 5.85 1.74 19.00
C MET A 153 5.68 1.01 17.67
N PHE A 154 4.47 1.03 17.12
CA PHE A 154 4.18 0.42 15.82
C PHE A 154 3.59 1.44 14.85
N SER A 155 3.92 1.31 13.56
CA SER A 155 3.30 2.07 12.49
C SER A 155 1.82 1.69 12.34
N GLY A 156 1.01 2.62 11.87
CA GLY A 156 -0.40 2.37 11.58
C GLY A 156 -0.59 1.61 10.26
N GLY A 157 -1.85 1.29 9.95
CA GLY A 157 -2.23 0.68 8.68
C GLY A 157 -1.94 1.62 7.50
N SER A 158 -1.32 1.10 6.45
CA SER A 158 -1.07 1.86 5.21
C SER A 158 -1.00 0.95 3.98
N ASN A 159 -1.26 1.51 2.80
CA ASN A 159 -1.20 0.78 1.54
C ASN A 159 0.22 0.26 1.20
N ALA A 160 1.27 0.79 1.85
CA ALA A 160 2.63 0.27 1.73
C ALA A 160 2.81 -1.15 2.29
N GLN A 161 1.83 -1.61 3.08
CA GLN A 161 1.74 -2.98 3.62
C GLN A 161 0.99 -3.93 2.68
N SER A 162 0.50 -3.46 1.52
CA SER A 162 0.00 -4.35 0.47
C SER A 162 1.15 -5.13 -0.15
N SER A 163 1.07 -6.46 -0.09
CA SER A 163 2.05 -7.33 -0.73
C SER A 163 1.96 -7.29 -2.25
N LEU A 164 0.76 -7.10 -2.80
CA LEU A 164 0.52 -7.02 -4.24
C LEU A 164 1.22 -5.81 -4.86
N ILE A 165 1.13 -4.64 -4.23
CA ILE A 165 1.80 -3.43 -4.74
C ILE A 165 3.33 -3.60 -4.74
N GLN A 166 3.90 -4.16 -3.67
CA GLN A 166 5.34 -4.44 -3.65
C GLN A 166 5.75 -5.56 -4.60
N PHE A 167 4.85 -6.53 -4.87
CA PHE A 167 5.08 -7.56 -5.88
C PHE A 167 5.26 -6.95 -7.27
N PHE A 168 4.42 -5.97 -7.64
CA PHE A 168 4.55 -5.25 -8.91
C PHE A 168 5.91 -4.58 -9.07
N ASP A 169 6.41 -3.95 -8.02
CA ASP A 169 7.73 -3.32 -8.02
C ASP A 169 8.83 -4.35 -8.23
N VAL A 170 8.77 -5.47 -7.49
CA VAL A 170 9.78 -6.53 -7.60
C VAL A 170 9.80 -7.14 -9.00
N VAL A 171 8.65 -7.50 -9.57
CA VAL A 171 8.61 -8.16 -10.90
C VAL A 171 8.98 -7.22 -12.05
N LEU A 172 8.72 -5.92 -11.92
CA LEU A 172 9.19 -4.92 -12.89
C LEU A 172 10.60 -4.41 -12.57
N GLY A 173 11.25 -4.88 -11.52
CA GLY A 173 12.60 -4.41 -11.16
C GLY A 173 12.66 -2.92 -10.80
N VAL A 174 11.60 -2.39 -10.19
CA VAL A 174 11.56 -1.03 -9.66
C VAL A 174 12.37 -0.98 -8.37
N GLU A 175 13.43 -0.18 -8.37
CA GLU A 175 14.28 0.01 -7.19
C GLU A 175 13.92 1.29 -6.46
N HIS A 176 13.42 1.14 -5.23
CA HIS A 176 13.18 2.26 -4.33
C HIS A 176 14.48 2.57 -3.58
N ALA A 177 15.27 3.54 -4.05
CA ALA A 177 16.56 3.87 -3.47
C ALA A 177 16.44 4.76 -2.22
N SER A 178 17.40 4.65 -1.29
CA SER A 178 17.67 5.70 -0.33
C SER A 178 18.70 6.63 -0.96
N LYS A 179 18.31 7.84 -1.40
CA LYS A 179 19.29 8.80 -1.95
C LYS A 179 20.40 9.06 -0.91
N PRO A 180 21.69 9.11 -1.29
CA PRO A 180 22.77 9.48 -0.38
C PRO A 180 22.48 10.84 0.27
N GLY A 181 22.58 10.92 1.59
CA GLY A 181 22.24 12.14 2.36
C GLY A 181 20.78 12.28 2.79
N THR A 182 19.89 11.37 2.36
CA THR A 182 18.54 11.24 2.93
C THR A 182 18.47 9.96 3.75
N THR A 183 18.14 10.07 5.03
CA THR A 183 17.96 8.92 5.93
C THR A 183 16.72 8.12 5.52
N SER A 184 16.95 7.12 4.65
CA SER A 184 16.09 5.97 4.37
C SER A 184 14.77 6.24 3.61
N LYS A 185 14.77 5.91 2.30
CA LYS A 185 13.53 5.74 1.50
C LYS A 185 13.36 4.31 0.97
N SER A 186 14.44 3.61 0.68
CA SER A 186 14.43 2.15 0.44
C SER A 186 13.99 1.36 1.68
N GLY A 187 14.30 1.88 2.87
CA GLY A 187 14.02 1.20 4.12
C GLY A 187 12.54 1.19 4.47
N PHE A 188 11.74 2.18 4.08
CA PHE A 188 10.34 2.24 4.50
C PHE A 188 9.49 1.10 3.90
N LEU A 189 9.54 0.89 2.58
CA LEU A 189 8.78 -0.20 1.96
C LEU A 189 9.26 -1.58 2.46
N LYS A 190 10.57 -1.74 2.64
CA LYS A 190 11.14 -2.97 3.22
C LYS A 190 10.72 -3.17 4.68
N GLU A 191 10.67 -2.11 5.48
CA GLU A 191 10.14 -2.13 6.86
C GLU A 191 8.66 -2.53 6.86
N MET A 192 7.86 -2.04 5.91
CA MET A 192 6.44 -2.39 5.80
C MET A 192 6.21 -3.87 5.48
N ARG A 193 7.22 -4.62 4.98
CA ARG A 193 7.12 -6.09 4.86
C ARG A 193 6.98 -6.78 6.22
N ALA A 194 7.50 -6.18 7.31
CA ALA A 194 7.28 -6.68 8.66
C ALA A 194 5.83 -6.51 9.15
N TYR A 195 5.00 -5.78 8.41
CA TYR A 195 3.57 -5.57 8.67
C TYR A 195 2.67 -6.37 7.69
N MET A 196 3.27 -7.23 6.85
CA MET A 196 2.56 -8.17 6.00
C MET A 196 2.45 -9.54 6.68
N PRO A 197 1.43 -10.35 6.40
CA PRO A 197 1.37 -11.73 6.90
C PRO A 197 2.67 -12.47 6.60
N GLY A 198 3.20 -13.23 7.56
CA GLY A 198 4.52 -13.88 7.45
C GLY A 198 4.79 -14.57 6.11
N PRO A 199 3.87 -15.45 5.62
CA PRO A 199 4.03 -16.09 4.32
C PRO A 199 4.14 -15.12 3.13
N HIS A 200 3.45 -13.98 3.16
CA HIS A 200 3.50 -12.97 2.09
C HIS A 200 4.85 -12.24 2.10
N ALA A 201 5.35 -11.89 3.29
CA ALA A 201 6.66 -11.26 3.42
C ALA A 201 7.78 -12.21 2.94
N THR A 202 7.72 -13.49 3.35
CA THR A 202 8.65 -14.53 2.88
C THR A 202 8.59 -14.69 1.37
N PHE A 203 7.38 -14.75 0.80
CA PHE A 203 7.19 -14.82 -0.65
C PHE A 203 7.89 -13.66 -1.36
N LEU A 204 7.62 -12.39 -0.97
CA LEU A 204 8.26 -11.23 -1.58
C LEU A 204 9.79 -11.21 -1.44
N ASN A 205 10.32 -11.74 -0.33
CA ASN A 205 11.76 -11.82 -0.10
C ASN A 205 12.43 -12.97 -0.89
N SER A 206 11.65 -13.96 -1.33
CA SER A 206 12.15 -15.10 -2.12
C SER A 206 12.20 -14.81 -3.63
N LEU A 207 11.55 -13.75 -4.08
CA LEU A 207 11.54 -13.37 -5.50
C LEU A 207 12.94 -12.93 -5.96
N PRO A 208 13.33 -13.28 -7.20
CA PRO A 208 14.65 -12.93 -7.73
C PRO A 208 14.82 -11.41 -7.86
N THR A 209 15.96 -10.92 -7.39
CA THR A 209 16.41 -9.53 -7.53
C THR A 209 17.88 -9.53 -7.98
N PRO A 210 18.25 -8.86 -9.09
CA PRO A 210 17.41 -8.04 -9.99
C PRO A 210 16.31 -8.85 -10.70
N SER A 211 15.29 -8.14 -11.23
CA SER A 211 14.15 -8.78 -11.91
C SER A 211 14.57 -9.48 -13.20
N PRO A 212 14.34 -10.79 -13.34
CA PRO A 212 14.62 -11.51 -14.58
C PRO A 212 13.82 -10.98 -15.77
N ILE A 213 12.60 -10.47 -15.56
CA ILE A 213 11.76 -9.90 -16.62
C ILE A 213 12.42 -8.63 -17.16
N ARG A 214 12.86 -7.72 -16.26
CA ARG A 214 13.52 -6.48 -16.67
C ARG A 214 14.82 -6.77 -17.43
N GLU A 215 15.65 -7.68 -16.92
CA GLU A 215 16.90 -8.07 -17.58
C GLU A 215 16.66 -8.70 -18.96
N PHE A 216 15.69 -9.63 -19.05
CA PHE A 216 15.32 -10.28 -20.29
C PHE A 216 14.82 -9.29 -21.34
N CYS A 217 13.98 -8.32 -20.96
CA CYS A 217 13.50 -7.28 -21.87
C CYS A 217 14.64 -6.35 -22.30
N ASN A 218 15.51 -5.94 -21.38
CA ASN A 218 16.63 -5.04 -21.67
C ASN A 218 17.68 -5.67 -22.61
N ALA A 219 17.90 -6.98 -22.52
CA ALA A 219 18.81 -7.71 -23.40
C ALA A 219 18.17 -8.10 -24.75
N SER A 220 16.86 -7.91 -24.92
CA SER A 220 16.14 -8.40 -26.08
C SER A 220 16.30 -7.49 -27.29
N PRO A 221 16.56 -8.03 -28.49
CA PRO A 221 16.51 -7.26 -29.73
C PRO A 221 15.06 -7.02 -30.23
N ILE A 222 14.05 -7.56 -29.53
CA ILE A 222 12.65 -7.51 -29.95
C ILE A 222 12.01 -6.24 -29.39
N ALA A 223 11.82 -5.24 -30.26
CA ALA A 223 11.24 -3.94 -29.90
C ALA A 223 9.89 -4.06 -29.19
N GLU A 224 9.02 -4.97 -29.64
CA GLU A 224 7.71 -5.20 -29.04
C GLU A 224 7.79 -5.61 -27.56
N LEU A 225 8.83 -6.36 -27.17
CA LEU A 225 9.03 -6.78 -25.79
C LEU A 225 9.46 -5.60 -24.90
N VAL A 226 10.36 -4.76 -25.42
CA VAL A 226 10.82 -3.53 -24.75
C VAL A 226 9.65 -2.56 -24.58
N GLU A 227 8.84 -2.38 -25.63
CA GLU A 227 7.65 -1.54 -25.62
C GLU A 227 6.60 -2.05 -24.61
N ALA A 228 6.35 -3.35 -24.57
CA ALA A 228 5.40 -3.95 -23.63
C ALA A 228 5.86 -3.77 -22.17
N TYR A 229 7.16 -3.94 -21.90
CA TYR A 229 7.72 -3.69 -20.57
C TYR A 229 7.59 -2.20 -20.19
N ASN A 230 7.98 -1.29 -21.09
CA ASN A 230 7.89 0.15 -20.84
C ASN A 230 6.44 0.62 -20.65
N LEU A 231 5.50 -0.01 -21.34
CA LEU A 231 4.08 0.25 -21.14
C LEU A 231 3.59 -0.24 -19.76
N ALA A 232 4.03 -1.42 -19.31
CA ALA A 232 3.73 -1.92 -17.96
C ALA A 232 4.25 -0.98 -16.87
N VAL A 233 5.49 -0.50 -17.00
CA VAL A 233 6.10 0.51 -16.11
C VAL A 233 5.29 1.81 -16.12
N LYS A 234 4.90 2.28 -17.31
CA LYS A 234 4.10 3.50 -17.48
C LYS A 234 2.73 3.39 -16.80
N GLU A 235 2.02 2.27 -16.96
CA GLU A 235 0.72 2.09 -16.30
C GLU A 235 0.85 1.98 -14.77
N LEU A 236 1.92 1.35 -14.25
CA LEU A 236 2.18 1.36 -12.81
C LEU A 236 2.47 2.77 -12.28
N ALA A 237 3.22 3.58 -13.03
CA ALA A 237 3.43 4.99 -12.69
C ALA A 237 2.11 5.79 -12.74
N ALA A 238 1.24 5.53 -13.72
CA ALA A 238 -0.07 6.17 -13.83
C ALA A 238 -1.00 5.77 -12.66
N PHE A 239 -0.97 4.51 -12.24
CA PHE A 239 -1.67 4.05 -11.03
C PHE A 239 -1.20 4.82 -9.78
N ARG A 240 0.12 5.02 -9.65
CA ARG A 240 0.69 5.82 -8.55
C ARG A 240 0.30 7.30 -8.63
N ASP A 241 0.17 7.86 -9.83
CA ASP A 241 -0.38 9.22 -10.02
C ASP A 241 -1.83 9.33 -9.53
N ILE A 242 -2.67 8.33 -9.81
CA ILE A 242 -4.04 8.28 -9.26
C ILE A 242 -4.00 8.25 -7.72
N HIS A 243 -3.12 7.44 -7.12
CA HIS A 243 -2.98 7.39 -5.66
C HIS A 243 -2.53 8.74 -5.07
N ILE A 244 -1.62 9.46 -5.72
CA ILE A 244 -1.23 10.82 -5.32
C ILE A 244 -2.42 11.79 -5.36
N GLN A 245 -3.28 11.68 -6.38
CA GLN A 245 -4.50 12.50 -6.48
C GLN A 245 -5.48 12.20 -5.34
N ILE A 246 -5.70 10.92 -5.03
CA ILE A 246 -6.51 10.49 -3.88
C ILE A 246 -5.93 11.07 -2.59
N VAL A 247 -4.65 10.85 -2.31
CA VAL A 247 -4.02 11.38 -1.08
C VAL A 247 -4.12 12.91 -0.99
N THR A 248 -3.97 13.61 -2.11
CA THR A 248 -4.14 15.07 -2.16
C THR A 248 -5.55 15.49 -1.76
N ARG A 249 -6.57 14.79 -2.25
CA ARG A 249 -7.98 15.08 -1.97
C ARG A 249 -8.38 14.71 -0.53
N TYR A 250 -7.93 13.56 -0.02
CA TYR A 250 -8.40 12.99 1.24
C TYR A 250 -7.56 13.38 2.47
N ILE A 251 -6.33 13.86 2.27
CA ILE A 251 -5.43 14.22 3.38
C ILE A 251 -5.00 15.68 3.30
N ILE A 252 -4.45 16.10 2.15
CA ILE A 252 -3.79 17.41 2.05
C ILE A 252 -4.80 18.55 2.06
N ARG A 253 -5.86 18.45 1.26
CA ARG A 253 -6.92 19.47 1.22
C ARG A 253 -7.63 19.63 2.58
N PRO A 254 -8.13 18.55 3.22
CA PRO A 254 -8.72 18.65 4.56
C PRO A 254 -7.77 19.23 5.62
N ALA A 255 -6.50 18.83 5.61
CA ALA A 255 -5.52 19.34 6.57
C ALA A 255 -5.32 20.87 6.45
N ARG A 256 -5.31 21.41 5.23
CA ARG A 256 -5.19 22.86 4.98
C ARG A 256 -6.45 23.63 5.41
N MET A 257 -7.64 23.08 5.16
CA MET A 257 -8.90 23.71 5.59
C MET A 257 -8.93 23.89 7.11
N GLN A 258 -8.53 22.86 7.86
CA GLN A 258 -8.52 22.92 9.32
C GLN A 258 -7.44 23.83 9.91
N GLN A 259 -6.32 24.04 9.22
CA GLN A 259 -5.33 25.02 9.68
C GLN A 259 -5.89 26.45 9.66
N GLY A 260 -6.82 26.76 8.75
CA GLY A 260 -7.51 28.05 8.70
C GLY A 260 -8.58 28.25 9.80
N GLU A 261 -9.10 27.17 10.39
CA GLU A 261 -10.20 27.20 11.36
C GLU A 261 -9.76 27.06 12.84
N ARG A 262 -8.45 27.07 13.13
CA ARG A 262 -7.89 26.78 14.46
C ARG A 262 -8.11 27.89 15.49
N GLY A 263 -9.35 27.96 15.98
CA GLY A 263 -9.70 28.39 17.34
C GLY A 263 -10.31 27.23 18.13
N GLY A 264 -9.48 26.41 18.80
CA GLY A 264 -9.88 25.79 20.08
C GLY A 264 -10.51 24.38 20.14
N LYS A 265 -10.19 23.40 19.29
CA LYS A 265 -10.58 21.99 19.55
C LYS A 265 -9.38 21.03 19.54
N GLY A 266 -9.37 20.09 20.49
CA GLY A 266 -8.23 19.26 20.89
C GLY A 266 -7.53 18.44 19.80
N LEU A 267 -6.27 18.07 20.07
CA LEU A 267 -5.42 17.29 19.18
C LEU A 267 -5.90 15.83 19.07
N ASN A 268 -6.33 15.40 17.89
CA ASN A 268 -6.54 13.99 17.56
C ASN A 268 -5.23 13.36 17.02
N LEU A 269 -5.02 12.05 17.15
CA LEU A 269 -3.84 11.29 16.67
C LEU A 269 -3.52 11.59 15.19
N ALA A 270 -4.54 11.69 14.33
CA ALA A 270 -4.35 12.03 12.91
C ALA A 270 -3.84 13.46 12.70
N VAL A 271 -4.16 14.39 13.60
CA VAL A 271 -3.65 15.78 13.60
C VAL A 271 -2.26 15.83 14.22
N ALA A 272 -1.99 15.00 15.23
CA ALA A 272 -0.69 14.88 15.88
C ALA A 272 0.36 14.25 14.94
N SER A 273 -0.06 13.37 14.02
CA SER A 273 0.78 12.88 12.92
C SER A 273 1.17 13.99 11.92
N ASN A 274 0.43 15.10 11.88
CA ASN A 274 0.79 16.28 11.09
C ASN A 274 1.66 17.18 11.97
N GLY A 275 2.97 16.92 12.00
CA GLY A 275 3.91 17.71 12.79
C GLY A 275 3.76 19.20 12.48
N LEU A 276 3.62 20.03 13.52
CA LEU A 276 3.48 21.49 13.42
C LEU A 276 4.65 22.18 12.68
N GLU A 277 5.80 21.50 12.52
CA GLU A 277 6.99 22.01 11.82
C GLU A 277 7.54 21.09 10.70
N LYS A 278 7.08 19.83 10.59
CA LYS A 278 7.63 18.82 9.65
C LYS A 278 6.53 18.17 8.79
N GLY A 279 5.93 18.95 7.89
CA GLY A 279 5.07 18.43 6.83
C GLY A 279 3.86 17.58 7.26
N LEU A 280 3.14 17.03 6.29
CA LEU A 280 2.03 16.08 6.54
C LEU A 280 2.56 14.64 6.50
N CYS A 281 2.35 13.86 7.56
CA CYS A 281 2.74 12.46 7.59
C CYS A 281 1.60 11.51 7.21
N GLY A 282 1.93 10.40 6.55
CA GLY A 282 1.03 9.26 6.40
C GLY A 282 0.83 8.53 7.73
N THR A 283 -0.18 7.65 7.81
CA THR A 283 -0.41 6.76 8.97
C THR A 283 0.74 5.77 9.21
N GLY A 284 1.53 5.49 8.18
CA GLY A 284 2.79 4.73 8.26
C GLY A 284 3.98 5.55 8.79
N GLY A 285 3.85 6.87 8.98
CA GLY A 285 4.88 7.72 9.58
C GLY A 285 5.86 8.40 8.63
N THR A 286 5.65 8.35 7.30
CA THR A 286 6.49 9.04 6.31
C THR A 286 5.94 10.41 5.91
N GLU A 287 6.82 11.33 5.47
CA GLU A 287 6.40 12.54 4.77
C GLU A 287 5.67 12.16 3.48
N LEU A 288 4.36 12.43 3.46
CA LEU A 288 3.44 11.73 2.59
C LEU A 288 3.67 12.02 1.11
N LEU A 289 3.72 13.30 0.71
CA LEU A 289 3.90 13.68 -0.69
C LEU A 289 5.31 13.36 -1.24
N PRO A 290 6.42 13.72 -0.55
CA PRO A 290 7.76 13.40 -1.03
C PRO A 290 7.99 11.91 -1.19
N PHE A 291 7.41 11.08 -0.31
CA PHE A 291 7.48 9.63 -0.43
C PHE A 291 6.73 9.13 -1.67
N LEU A 292 5.45 9.51 -1.84
CA LEU A 292 4.64 9.03 -2.97
C LEU A 292 5.17 9.49 -4.32
N LYS A 293 5.61 10.75 -4.42
CA LYS A 293 6.24 11.28 -5.65
C LYS A 293 7.56 10.55 -5.94
N GLY A 294 8.41 10.37 -4.94
CA GLY A 294 9.67 9.64 -5.08
C GLY A 294 9.43 8.22 -5.59
N SER A 295 8.49 7.50 -4.98
CA SER A 295 8.14 6.15 -5.41
C SER A 295 7.67 6.12 -6.88
N ARG A 296 6.77 7.04 -7.29
CA ARG A 296 6.35 7.15 -8.68
C ARG A 296 7.51 7.45 -9.64
N ASP A 297 8.38 8.37 -9.27
CA ASP A 297 9.51 8.77 -10.11
C ASP A 297 10.50 7.60 -10.26
N GLU A 298 10.78 6.87 -9.18
CA GLU A 298 11.57 5.63 -9.19
C GLU A 298 10.95 4.54 -10.08
N THR A 299 9.61 4.45 -10.16
CA THR A 299 8.94 3.58 -11.14
C THR A 299 9.25 4.02 -12.57
N LYS A 300 9.18 5.32 -12.87
CA LYS A 300 9.49 5.82 -14.22
C LYS A 300 10.93 5.55 -14.61
N ASP A 301 11.85 5.66 -13.66
CA ASP A 301 13.28 5.38 -13.85
C ASP A 301 13.57 3.90 -14.17
N ALA A 302 12.62 2.98 -13.92
CA ALA A 302 12.75 1.57 -14.26
C ALA A 302 12.56 1.28 -15.77
N ALA A 303 12.07 2.24 -16.55
CA ALA A 303 11.90 2.11 -18.00
C ALA A 303 13.24 1.83 -18.70
N LEU A 304 13.16 1.11 -19.81
CA LEU A 304 14.27 0.76 -20.69
C LEU A 304 14.46 1.85 -21.75
N GLY A 305 15.72 2.03 -22.18
CA GLY A 305 16.12 2.99 -23.21
C GLY A 305 15.78 2.56 -24.63
#